data_AF-A0A6M3X5A8-F1
#
_entry.id   AF-A0A6M3X5A8-F1
#
_cell.length_a   1.000
_cell.length_b   1.000
_cell.length_c   1.000
_cell.angle_alpha   90.00
_cell.angle_beta   90.00
_cell.angle_gamma   90.00
#
_symmetry.space_group_name_H-M   'P 1'
#
loop_
_entity.id
_entity.type
_entity.pdbx_description
1 polymer ?
#
loop_
_entity_poly.entity_id
_entity_poly.type
_entity_poly.pdbx_seq_one_letter_code
_entity_poly.pdbx_strand_id
1 'polypeptide(L)' 'MENERQCKLCKKQFSLKTEWQKFCSKQCHDKYWRGIYAEKGEINRRLEELEKKVGI' A
#
# COMPACT_ATOMS: atom_id res chain seq x y z
N MET A 1 22.45 14.88 11.24
CA MET A 1 21.82 14.57 9.94
C MET A 1 20.33 14.44 10.18
N GLU A 2 19.54 15.34 9.64
CA GLU A 2 18.09 15.26 9.71
C GLU A 2 17.64 14.08 8.83
N ASN A 3 17.06 13.06 9.45
CA ASN A 3 16.55 11.87 8.75
C ASN A 3 15.21 12.22 8.11
N GLU A 4 15.26 12.97 7.01
CA GLU A 4 14.08 13.29 6.20
C GLU A 4 13.82 12.19 5.17
N ARG A 5 12.54 11.87 4.95
CA ARG A 5 12.11 10.93 3.91
C ARG A 5 10.87 11.47 3.21
N GLN A 6 10.70 11.04 1.96
CA GLN A 6 9.51 11.32 1.18
C GLN A 6 8.39 10.31 1.45
N CYS A 7 7.17 10.78 1.72
CA CYS A 7 6.02 9.91 1.94
C CYS A 7 5.71 9.09 0.68
N LYS A 8 5.56 7.76 0.83
CA LYS A 8 5.27 6.86 -0.29
C LYS A 8 3.97 7.22 -1.03
N LEU A 9 2.95 7.69 -0.31
CA LEU A 9 1.63 8.05 -0.85
C LEU A 9 1.59 9.48 -1.42
N CYS A 10 1.74 10.51 -0.58
CA CYS A 10 1.50 11.89 -0.98
C CYS A 10 2.76 12.67 -1.41
N LYS A 11 3.92 12.02 -1.43
CA LYS A 11 5.20 12.60 -1.88
C LYS A 11 5.73 13.79 -1.07
N LYS A 12 5.11 14.13 0.07
CA LYS A 12 5.58 15.15 1.01
C LYS A 12 6.84 14.71 1.77
N GLN A 13 7.80 15.61 1.98
CA GLN A 13 8.95 15.40 2.88
C GLN A 13 8.51 15.43 4.34
N PHE A 14 9.05 14.53 5.16
CA PHE A 14 8.76 14.46 6.59
C PHE A 14 9.96 13.93 7.38
N SER A 15 10.11 14.42 8.61
CA SER A 15 11.12 13.91 9.55
C SER A 15 10.71 12.53 10.06
N LEU A 16 11.63 11.57 9.96
CA LEU A 16 11.42 10.20 10.42
C LEU A 16 11.39 10.15 11.96
N LYS A 17 10.37 9.50 12.52
CA LYS A 17 10.36 9.10 13.94
C LYS A 17 11.04 7.75 14.15
N THR A 18 11.01 6.89 13.13
CA THR A 18 11.66 5.58 13.09
C THR A 18 12.20 5.31 11.68
N GLU A 19 13.26 4.50 11.56
CA GLU A 19 13.89 4.17 10.27
C GLU A 19 12.95 3.47 9.28
N TRP A 20 11.97 2.72 9.80
CA TRP A 20 11.00 1.95 9.04
C TRP A 20 9.81 2.78 8.57
N GLN A 21 9.68 4.04 9.01
CA GLN A 21 8.54 4.88 8.68
C GLN A 21 8.53 5.22 7.18
N LYS A 22 7.44 4.87 6.50
CA LYS A 22 7.25 5.08 5.03
C LYS A 22 6.28 6.21 4.70
N PHE A 23 5.56 6.72 5.71
CA PHE A 23 4.46 7.65 5.54
C PHE A 23 4.58 8.82 6.51
N CYS A 24 4.18 10.01 6.05
CA CYS A 24 4.18 11.21 6.87
C CYS A 24 3.07 11.22 7.93
N SER A 25 2.06 10.37 7.79
CA SER A 25 0.93 10.26 8.71
C SER A 25 0.29 8.87 8.69
N LYS A 26 -0.43 8.54 9.77
CA LYS A 26 -1.28 7.34 9.84
C LYS A 26 -2.34 7.32 8.74
N GLN A 27 -2.92 8.48 8.40
CA GLN A 27 -3.89 8.56 7.30
C GLN A 27 -3.29 8.15 5.95
N CYS A 28 -2.05 8.57 5.66
CA CYS A 28 -1.36 8.16 4.44
C CYS A 28 -1.02 6.66 4.44
N HIS A 29 -0.63 6.12 5.60
CA HIS A 29 -0.43 4.68 5.77
C HIS A 29 -1.73 3.90 5.47
N ASP A 30 -2.82 4.26 6.13
CA ASP A 30 -4.09 3.53 6.03
C ASP A 30 -4.70 3.64 4.63
N LYS A 31 -4.64 4.82 3.99
CA LYS A 31 -5.11 5.01 2.61
C LYS A 31 -4.31 4.20 1.61
N TYR A 32 -2.98 4.15 1.75
CA TYR A 32 -2.12 3.36 0.88
C TYR A 32 -2.47 1.87 0.97
N TRP A 33 -2.51 1.31 2.18
CA TRP A 33 -2.75 -0.12 2.35
C TRP A 33 -4.18 -0.53 2.01
N ARG A 34 -5.18 0.32 2.27
CA ARG A 34 -6.56 0.07 1.83
C ARG A 34 -6.62 -0.11 0.30
N GLY A 35 -5.91 0.72 -0.46
CA GLY A 35 -5.84 0.59 -1.92
C GLY A 35 -5.21 -0.74 -2.36
N ILE A 36 -4.08 -1.11 -1.75
CA ILE A 36 -3.39 -2.37 -2.05
C ILE A 36 -4.28 -3.59 -1.73
N TYR A 37 -4.98 -3.58 -0.60
CA TYR A 37 -5.87 -4.68 -0.23
C TYR A 37 -7.10 -4.78 -1.14
N ALA A 38 -7.65 -3.65 -1.58
CA ALA A 38 -8.75 -3.64 -2.55
C ALA A 38 -8.32 -4.24 -3.89
N GLU A 39 -7.16 -3.82 -4.41
CA GLU A 39 -6.58 -4.35 -5.66
C GLU A 39 -6.29 -5.86 -5.52
N LYS A 40 -5.68 -6.29 -4.42
CA LYS A 40 -5.44 -7.71 -4.15
C LYS A 40 -6.74 -8.52 -4.12
N GLY A 41 -7.80 -7.97 -3.53
CA GLY A 41 -9.12 -8.60 -3.51
C GLY A 41 -9.70 -8.79 -4.92
N GLU A 42 -9.57 -7.78 -5.78
CA GLU A 42 -10.00 -7.88 -7.18
C GLU A 42 -9.19 -8.93 -7.96
N ILE A 43 -7.86 -8.94 -7.80
CA ILE A 43 -6.98 -9.92 -8.44
C ILE A 43 -7.37 -11.34 -8.01
N ASN A 44 -7.56 -11.57 -6.72
CA ASN A 44 -7.98 -12.88 -6.21
C ASN A 44 -9.33 -13.31 -6.80
N ARG A 45 -10.33 -12.41 -6.82
CA ARG A 45 -11.63 -12.71 -7.42
C ARG A 45 -11.49 -13.10 -8.90
N ARG A 46 -10.67 -12.37 -9.66
CA ARG A 46 -10.42 -12.66 -11.07
C ARG A 46 -9.70 -13.99 -11.27
N LEU A 47 -8.77 -14.34 -10.37
CA LEU A 47 -8.10 -15.64 -10.38
C LEU A 47 -9.11 -16.77 -10.16
N GLU A 48 -9.97 -16.65 -9.15
CA GLU A 48 -11.04 -17.64 -8.88
C GLU A 48 -11.99 -17.82 -10.08
N GLU A 49 -12.32 -16.73 -10.79
CA GLU A 49 -13.12 -16.81 -12.02
C GLU A 49 -12.38 -17.52 -13.17
N LEU A 50 -11.06 -17.35 -13.26
CA LEU A 50 -10.24 -18.03 -14.26
C LEU A 50 -10.10 -19.51 -13.93
N GLU A 51 -9.81 -19.86 -12.67
CA GLU A 51 -9.73 -21.25 -12.17
C GLU A 51 -11.01 -22.02 -12.50
N LYS A 52 -12.19 -21.42 -12.23
CA LYS A 52 -13.49 -21.99 -12.63
C LYS A 52 -13.65 -22.20 -14.12
N LYS A 53 -13.11 -21.30 -14.97
CA LYS A 53 -13.21 -21.41 -16.44
C LYS A 53 -12.30 -22.51 -17.00
N VAL A 54 -11.15 -22.73 -16.38
CA VAL A 54 -10.21 -23.78 -16.79
C VAL A 54 -10.51 -25.13 -16.14
N GLY A 55 -11.47 -25.17 -15.20
CA GLY A 55 -11.93 -26.40 -14.55
C GLY A 55 -10.95 -26.96 -13.53
N ILE A 56 -10.18 -26.08 -12.88
CA ILE A 56 -9.24 -26.40 -11.79
C ILE A 56 -9.87 -26.01 -10.45
#